data_AF-A0A401TE91-F1
#
_entry.id   AF-A0A401TE91-F1
#
_cell.length_a   1.000
_cell.length_b   1.000
_cell.length_c   1.000
_cell.angle_alpha   90.00
_cell.angle_beta   90.00
_cell.angle_gamma   90.00
#
_symmetry.space_group_name_H-M   'P 1'
#
loop_
_entity.id
_entity.type
_entity.pdbx_description
1 polymer ?
#
loop_
_entity_poly.entity_id
_entity_poly.type
_entity_poly.pdbx_seq_one_letter_code
_entity_poly.pdbx_strand_id
1 'polypeptide(L)'
;MDITTPPLPAVAPEVLRVADHRHRKGLMYPYIYQVLTMGELKLPVCIEDETNTELPPATLLYRLARQYIYGVLFSLSETQRRAERLAMRRRIPVQ
;
A
#
# COMPACT_ATOMS: atom_id res chain seq x y z
N MET A 1 1.53 8.00 19.89
CA MET A 1 2.72 7.98 19.03
C MET A 1 2.45 8.95 17.90
N ASP A 2 3.28 9.97 17.70
CA ASP A 2 3.20 10.80 16.48
C ASP A 2 3.74 9.98 15.31
N ILE A 3 2.82 9.39 14.54
CA ILE A 3 3.16 8.64 13.33
C ILE A 3 3.35 9.68 12.23
N THR A 4 4.61 10.02 11.93
CA THR A 4 4.91 10.89 10.77
C THR A 4 4.61 10.12 9.49
N THR A 5 3.55 10.52 8.77
CA THR A 5 3.21 9.94 7.48
C THR A 5 4.21 10.43 6.43
N PRO A 6 4.85 9.54 5.65
CA PRO A 6 5.75 9.96 4.60
C PRO A 6 4.99 10.76 3.51
N PRO A 7 5.67 11.66 2.79
CA PRO A 7 5.03 12.43 1.72
C PRO A 7 4.48 11.52 0.63
N LEU A 8 3.32 11.89 0.09
CA LEU A 8 2.68 11.14 -0.99
C LEU A 8 3.63 11.06 -2.21
N PRO A 9 3.88 9.85 -2.76
CA PRO A 9 4.70 9.70 -3.95
C PRO A 9 4.10 10.45 -5.16
N ALA A 10 4.95 10.94 -6.04
CA ALA A 10 4.49 11.57 -7.28
C ALA A 10 3.73 10.57 -8.16
N VAL A 11 2.49 10.92 -8.54
CA VAL A 11 1.66 10.14 -9.45
C VAL A 11 1.59 10.85 -10.80
N ALA A 12 1.75 10.11 -11.90
CA ALA A 12 1.66 10.68 -13.23
C ALA A 12 0.26 11.30 -13.49
N PRO A 13 0.15 12.48 -14.11
CA PRO A 13 -1.15 13.14 -14.34
C PRO A 13 -2.18 12.29 -15.08
N GLU A 14 -1.72 11.49 -16.03
CA GLU A 14 -2.58 10.59 -16.81
C GLU A 14 -3.20 9.49 -15.94
N VAL A 15 -2.46 8.98 -14.95
CA VAL A 15 -2.97 7.99 -13.98
C VAL A 15 -4.07 8.62 -13.14
N LEU A 16 -3.89 9.85 -12.67
CA LEU A 16 -4.91 10.59 -11.92
C LEU A 16 -6.16 10.86 -12.76
N ARG A 17 -5.98 11.24 -14.03
CA ARG A 17 -7.08 11.49 -14.96
C ARG A 17 -7.92 10.23 -15.21
N VAL A 18 -7.27 9.09 -15.45
CA VAL A 18 -7.95 7.80 -15.62
C VAL A 18 -8.61 7.36 -14.33
N ALA A 19 -7.95 7.51 -13.18
CA ALA A 19 -8.49 7.14 -11.87
C ALA A 19 -9.75 7.96 -11.53
N ASP A 20 -9.74 9.29 -11.72
CA ASP A 20 -10.92 10.15 -11.51
C ASP A 20 -12.09 9.73 -12.40
N HIS A 21 -11.82 9.51 -13.70
CA HIS A 21 -12.85 9.07 -14.65
C HIS A 21 -13.51 7.74 -14.23
N ARG A 22 -12.70 6.76 -13.83
CA ARG A 22 -13.20 5.45 -13.41
C ARG A 22 -13.91 5.51 -12.06
N HIS A 23 -13.42 6.33 -11.13
CA HIS A 23 -14.04 6.52 -9.82
C HIS A 23 -15.46 7.09 -9.95
N ARG A 24 -15.65 8.16 -10.73
CA ARG A 24 -16.96 8.77 -10.97
C ARG A 24 -17.96 7.82 -11.63
N LYS A 25 -17.47 6.84 -12.40
CA LYS A 25 -18.30 5.83 -13.07
C LYS A 25 -18.45 4.52 -12.29
N GLY A 26 -17.83 4.38 -11.12
CA GLY A 26 -17.83 3.12 -10.36
C GLY A 26 -17.12 1.96 -11.07
N LEU A 27 -16.18 2.24 -11.99
CA LEU A 27 -15.46 1.24 -12.81
C LEU A 27 -14.12 0.80 -12.19
N MET A 28 -13.96 1.04 -10.88
CA MET A 28 -12.74 0.84 -10.13
C MET A 28 -13.06 0.70 -8.64
N TYR A 29 -12.18 0.04 -7.90
CA TYR A 29 -12.31 -0.07 -6.45
C TYR A 29 -12.39 1.33 -5.81
N PRO A 30 -13.33 1.58 -4.87
CA PRO A 30 -13.66 2.93 -4.41
C PRO A 30 -12.47 3.71 -3.87
N TYR A 31 -11.54 3.01 -3.22
CA TYR A 31 -10.43 3.61 -2.51
C TYR A 31 -9.19 3.89 -3.38
N ILE A 32 -9.14 3.45 -4.64
CA ILE A 32 -7.95 3.66 -5.47
C ILE A 32 -7.73 5.16 -5.73
N TYR A 33 -8.78 5.89 -6.09
CA TYR A 33 -8.64 7.33 -6.33
C TYR A 33 -8.19 8.07 -5.06
N GLN A 34 -8.80 7.75 -3.91
CA GLN A 34 -8.42 8.31 -2.61
C GLN A 34 -6.95 8.05 -2.26
N VAL A 35 -6.45 6.81 -2.45
CA VAL A 35 -5.06 6.48 -2.18
C VAL A 35 -4.12 7.29 -3.07
N LEU A 36 -4.46 7.47 -4.34
CA LEU A 36 -3.64 8.22 -5.30
C LEU A 36 -3.61 9.74 -5.02
N THR A 37 -4.64 10.30 -4.37
CA THR A 37 -4.73 11.74 -4.11
C THR A 37 -4.36 12.13 -2.68
N MET A 38 -4.64 11.26 -1.70
CA MET A 38 -4.51 11.58 -0.28
C MET A 38 -3.41 10.76 0.42
N GLY A 39 -3.04 9.60 -0.12
CA GLY A 39 -2.07 8.70 0.53
C GLY A 39 -2.57 8.01 1.81
N GLU A 40 -3.84 8.21 2.15
CA GLU A 40 -4.48 7.64 3.34
C GLU A 40 -5.78 6.93 2.98
N LEU A 41 -6.07 5.85 3.72
CA LEU A 41 -7.27 5.06 3.57
C LEU A 41 -8.15 5.23 4.81
N LYS A 42 -9.40 5.67 4.61
CA LYS A 42 -10.41 5.66 5.67
C LYS A 42 -11.10 4.31 5.63
N LEU A 43 -10.72 3.44 6.55
CA LEU A 43 -11.40 2.17 6.72
C LEU A 43 -12.71 2.40 7.48
N PRO A 44 -13.85 1.85 7.00
CA PRO A 44 -15.08 1.83 7.79
C PRO A 44 -14.90 0.94 9.02
N VAL A 45 -15.82 1.04 10.00
CA VAL A 45 -15.83 0.36 11.31
C VAL A 45 -14.83 -0.81 11.41
N CYS A 46 -13.63 -0.51 11.88
CA CYS A 46 -12.65 -1.54 12.21
C CYS A 46 -12.86 -1.97 13.65
N ILE A 47 -12.78 -3.29 13.91
CA ILE A 47 -12.64 -3.78 15.28
C ILE A 47 -11.27 -3.31 15.78
N GLU A 48 -11.27 -2.34 16.68
CA GLU A 48 -10.07 -1.81 17.35
C GLU A 48 -10.01 -2.22 18.83
N ASP A 49 -11.11 -2.76 19.37
CA ASP A 49 -11.22 -3.18 20.76
C ASP A 49 -10.80 -4.64 20.93
N GLU A 50 -9.53 -4.86 21.27
CA GLU A 50 -8.99 -6.18 21.62
C GLU A 50 -9.49 -6.70 22.99
N THR A 51 -10.24 -5.89 23.75
CA THR A 51 -10.85 -6.28 25.03
C THR A 51 -12.28 -6.80 24.88
N ASN A 52 -12.87 -6.64 23.69
CA ASN A 52 -14.19 -7.19 23.39
C ASN A 52 -14.14 -8.72 23.32
N THR A 53 -14.84 -9.38 24.24
CA THR A 53 -14.91 -10.85 24.32
C THR A 53 -16.01 -11.47 23.46
N GLU A 54 -16.93 -10.66 22.91
CA GLU A 54 -18.04 -11.12 22.06
C GLU A 54 -17.62 -11.33 20.61
N LEU A 55 -16.53 -10.68 20.17
CA LEU A 55 -16.02 -10.75 18.81
C LEU A 55 -14.64 -11.44 18.77
N PRO A 56 -14.28 -12.10 17.65
CA PRO A 56 -12.91 -12.57 17.47
C PRO A 56 -11.90 -11.41 17.51
N PRO A 57 -10.70 -11.60 18.08
CA PRO A 57 -9.63 -10.61 18.05
C PRO A 57 -9.39 -10.05 16.65
N ALA A 58 -9.18 -8.73 16.53
CA ALA A 58 -8.97 -8.07 15.24
C ALA A 58 -7.74 -8.66 14.52
N THR A 59 -6.73 -9.08 15.29
CA THR A 59 -5.59 -9.84 14.78
C THR A 59 -6.01 -11.12 14.02
N LEU A 60 -7.00 -11.87 14.47
CA LEU A 60 -7.49 -13.05 13.76
C LEU A 60 -8.37 -12.66 12.56
N LEU A 61 -9.28 -11.71 12.75
CA LEU A 61 -10.19 -11.25 11.70
C LEU A 61 -9.44 -10.74 10.46
N TYR A 62 -8.43 -9.89 10.67
CA TYR A 62 -7.64 -9.29 9.58
C TYR A 62 -6.45 -10.12 9.13
N ARG A 63 -6.31 -11.38 9.59
CA ARG A 63 -5.12 -12.21 9.30
C ARG A 63 -4.85 -12.35 7.80
N LEU A 64 -5.88 -12.68 7.02
CA LEU A 64 -5.75 -12.85 5.56
C LEU A 64 -5.32 -11.56 4.89
N ALA A 65 -5.97 -10.44 5.22
CA ALA A 65 -5.61 -9.13 4.69
C ALA A 65 -4.14 -8.77 4.99
N ARG A 66 -3.69 -8.98 6.24
CA ARG A 66 -2.29 -8.73 6.61
C ARG A 66 -1.32 -9.63 5.86
N GLN A 67 -1.64 -10.91 5.68
CA GLN A 67 -0.81 -11.85 4.92
C GLN A 67 -0.67 -11.40 3.45
N TYR A 68 -1.75 -10.96 2.81
CA TYR A 68 -1.69 -10.42 1.45
C TYR A 68 -0.85 -9.14 1.38
N ILE A 69 -1.09 -8.19 2.28
CA ILE A 69 -0.35 -6.93 2.34
C ILE A 69 1.16 -7.20 2.54
N TYR A 70 1.51 -8.07 3.49
CA TYR A 70 2.91 -8.46 3.71
C TYR A 70 3.50 -9.18 2.51
N GLY A 71 2.75 -10.05 1.84
CA GLY A 71 3.20 -10.70 0.60
C GLY A 71 3.58 -9.70 -0.48
N VAL A 72 2.76 -8.66 -0.68
CA VAL A 72 3.04 -7.57 -1.63
C VAL A 72 4.28 -6.77 -1.18
N LEU A 73 4.32 -6.32 0.07
CA LEU A 73 5.43 -5.52 0.60
C LEU A 73 6.77 -6.28 0.56
N PHE A 74 6.77 -7.56 0.94
CA PHE A 74 7.98 -8.38 0.84
C PHE A 74 8.42 -8.57 -0.61
N SER A 75 7.49 -8.84 -1.53
CA SER A 75 7.80 -8.97 -2.96
C SER A 75 8.39 -7.67 -3.55
N LEU A 76 7.86 -6.51 -3.16
CA LEU A 76 8.39 -5.21 -3.54
C LEU A 76 9.80 -5.00 -2.98
N SER A 77 10.01 -5.29 -1.70
CA SER A 77 11.32 -5.14 -1.05
C SER A 77 12.39 -6.01 -1.71
N GLU A 78 12.07 -7.26 -2.05
CA GLU A 78 12.97 -8.16 -2.76
C GLU A 78 13.27 -7.67 -4.18
N THR A 79 12.28 -7.12 -4.87
CA THR A 79 12.46 -6.52 -6.21
C THR A 79 13.42 -5.34 -6.15
N GLN A 80 13.26 -4.44 -5.17
CA GLN A 80 14.14 -3.30 -4.96
C GLN A 80 15.57 -3.75 -4.63
N ARG A 81 15.72 -4.71 -3.71
CA ARG A 81 17.03 -5.26 -3.33
C ARG A 81 17.75 -5.92 -4.51
N ARG A 82 17.02 -6.60 -5.41
CA ARG A 82 17.58 -7.14 -6.66
C ARG A 82 18.07 -6.04 -7.60
N ALA A 83 17.28 -4.98 -7.78
CA ALA A 83 17.66 -3.84 -8.61
C ALA A 83 18.94 -3.15 -8.10
N GLU A 84 19.05 -2.94 -6.78
CA GLU A 84 20.24 -2.37 -6.14
C GLU A 84 21.49 -3.24 -6.36
N ARG A 85 21.38 -4.56 -6.22
CA ARG A 85 22.48 -5.50 -6.50
C ARG A 85 22.94 -5.44 -7.96
N LEU A 86 22.01 -5.35 -8.91
CA LEU A 86 22.33 -5.21 -10.34
C LEU A 86 23.02 -3.87 -10.63
N ALA A 87 22.55 -2.78 -10.02
CA ALA A 87 23.18 -1.48 -10.14
C ALA A 87 24.62 -1.49 -9.57
N MET A 88 24.85 -2.17 -8.44
CA MET A 88 26.18 -2.32 -7.85
C MET A 88 27.13 -3.09 -8.77
N ARG A 89 26.68 -4.20 -9.36
CA ARG A 89 27.48 -4.98 -10.34
C ARG A 89 27.88 -4.16 -11.56
N ARG A 90 26.97 -3.34 -12.07
CA ARG A 90 27.23 -2.44 -13.21
C ARG A 90 28.22 -1.31 -12.89
N ARG A 91 28.37 -0.96 -11.62
CA ARG A 91 29.30 0.08 -11.14
C ARG A 91 30.72 -0.44 -10.89
N ILE A 92 30.98 -1.75 -11.00
CA ILE A 92 32.34 -2.31 -10.92
C ILE A 92 33.01 -2.09 -12.28
N PRO A 93 34.10 -1.30 -12.38
CA PRO A 93 34.81 -1.13 -13.64
C PRO A 93 35.57 -2.43 -13.95
N VAL A 94 35.40 -2.94 -15.18
CA VAL A 94 36.23 -4.01 -15.72
C VAL A 94 37.56 -3.36 -16.12
N GLN A 95 38.67 -3.88 -15.57
CA GLN A 95 40.03 -3.50 -15.94
C GLN A 95 40.32 -3.79 -17.41
#